data_AF-A0A846NA00-F1
#
_entry.id   AF-A0A846NA00-F1
#
_cell.length_a   1.000
_cell.length_b   1.000
_cell.length_c   1.000
_cell.angle_alpha   90.00
_cell.angle_beta   90.00
_cell.angle_gamma   90.00
#
_symmetry.space_group_name_H-M   'P 1'
#
loop_
_entity.id
_entity.type
_entity.pdbx_description
1 polymer ?
#
loop_
_entity_poly.entity_id
_entity_poly.type
_entity_poly.pdbx_seq_one_letter_code
_entity_poly.pdbx_strand_id
1 'polypeptide(L)'
;DLGGKIVLLVDDGLASGFTMLAAARSVRKREPEKIVIAVPTASLGAINLLKTEVDEIVCLNIRTGPVFAVADAYKDWYDLSDEEVIEVLQKARRL
;
A
#
# COMPACT_ATOMS: atom_id res chain seq x y z
N ASP A 1 -12.52 -13.22 -7.30
CA ASP A 1 -11.53 -14.30 -7.09
C ASP A 1 -10.11 -13.76 -7.32
N LEU A 2 -9.19 -14.05 -6.40
CA LEU A 2 -7.77 -13.69 -6.45
C LEU A 2 -6.85 -14.89 -6.71
N GLY A 3 -7.40 -16.12 -6.72
CA GLY A 3 -6.64 -17.35 -6.91
C GLY A 3 -5.78 -17.32 -8.17
N GLY A 4 -4.50 -17.66 -8.04
CA GLY A 4 -3.56 -17.72 -9.17
C GLY A 4 -3.28 -16.36 -9.85
N LYS A 5 -3.58 -15.23 -9.20
CA LYS A 5 -3.27 -13.89 -9.71
C LYS A 5 -2.12 -13.24 -8.96
N ILE A 6 -1.39 -12.37 -9.65
CA ILE A 6 -0.49 -11.39 -9.02
C ILE A 6 -1.35 -10.22 -8.52
N VAL A 7 -1.32 -9.97 -7.22
CA VAL A 7 -2.08 -8.90 -6.57
C VAL A 7 -1.14 -7.77 -6.18
N LEU A 8 -1.45 -6.57 -6.67
CA LEU A 8 -0.79 -5.33 -6.29
C LEU A 8 -1.57 -4.67 -5.15
N LEU A 9 -0.92 -4.46 -4.02
CA LEU A 9 -1.41 -3.65 -2.91
C LEU A 9 -0.73 -2.29 -2.96
N VAL A 10 -1.52 -1.23 -3.09
CA VAL A 10 -1.04 0.14 -3.30
C VAL A 10 -1.58 1.04 -2.19
N ASP A 11 -0.76 1.99 -1.79
CA ASP A 11 -1.10 3.06 -0.84
C ASP A 11 -0.25 4.31 -1.14
N ASP A 12 -0.58 5.45 -0.54
CA ASP A 12 0.20 6.68 -0.66
C ASP A 12 1.56 6.59 0.08
N GLY A 13 1.64 5.77 1.11
CA GLY A 13 2.88 5.45 1.78
C GLY A 13 2.71 4.55 3.00
N LEU A 14 3.84 4.15 3.59
CA LEU A 14 3.85 3.24 4.73
C LEU A 14 4.49 3.90 5.95
N ALA A 15 3.65 4.42 6.85
CA ALA A 15 4.10 4.95 8.14
C ALA A 15 4.48 3.83 9.11
N SER A 16 3.49 3.21 9.76
CA SER A 16 3.69 2.05 10.64
C SER A 16 3.61 0.71 9.90
N GLY A 17 2.89 0.67 8.78
CA GLY A 17 2.70 -0.53 7.95
C GLY A 17 1.58 -1.47 8.42
N PHE A 18 0.90 -1.22 9.55
CA PHE A 18 -0.10 -2.16 10.09
C PHE A 18 -1.35 -2.34 9.22
N THR A 19 -1.84 -1.28 8.57
CA THR A 19 -2.97 -1.38 7.64
C THR A 19 -2.62 -2.27 6.46
N MET A 20 -1.45 -2.06 5.87
CA MET A 20 -0.94 -2.87 4.78
C MET A 20 -0.68 -4.33 5.20
N LEU A 21 -0.23 -4.55 6.44
CA LEU A 21 -0.06 -5.89 7.01
C LEU A 21 -1.40 -6.64 7.07
N ALA A 22 -2.45 -5.98 7.56
CA ALA A 22 -3.79 -6.56 7.61
C ALA A 22 -4.32 -6.86 6.20
N ALA A 23 -4.08 -5.97 5.23
CA ALA A 23 -4.45 -6.16 3.83
C ALA A 23 -3.73 -7.36 3.21
N ALA A 24 -2.40 -7.44 3.37
CA ALA A 24 -1.58 -8.55 2.86
C ALA A 24 -2.05 -9.90 3.41
N ARG A 25 -2.30 -10.00 4.73
CA ARG A 25 -2.81 -11.23 5.36
C ARG A 25 -4.22 -11.59 4.88
N SER A 26 -5.08 -10.60 4.66
CA SER A 26 -6.42 -10.81 4.10
C SER A 26 -6.37 -11.33 2.66
N VAL A 27 -5.47 -10.76 1.84
CA VAL A 27 -5.25 -11.21 0.46
C VAL A 27 -4.63 -12.61 0.42
N ARG A 28 -3.66 -12.92 1.29
CA ARG A 28 -3.01 -14.25 1.33
C ARG A 28 -4.00 -15.39 1.55
N LYS A 29 -5.06 -15.18 2.35
CA LYS A 29 -6.14 -16.16 2.57
C LYS A 29 -6.96 -16.49 1.32
N ARG A 30 -6.82 -15.71 0.24
CA ARG A 30 -7.47 -15.93 -1.06
C ARG A 30 -6.54 -16.58 -2.09
N GLU A 31 -5.40 -17.11 -1.64
CA GLU A 31 -4.45 -17.91 -2.42
C GLU A 31 -4.00 -17.28 -3.75
N PRO A 32 -3.55 -16.01 -3.75
CA PRO A 32 -2.97 -15.41 -4.94
C PRO A 32 -1.65 -16.10 -5.32
N GLU A 33 -1.24 -15.97 -6.58
CA GLU A 33 0.09 -16.39 -7.03
C GLU A 33 1.18 -15.57 -6.33
N LYS A 34 0.97 -14.25 -6.23
CA LYS A 34 1.93 -13.31 -5.66
C LYS A 34 1.23 -12.10 -5.04
N ILE A 35 1.78 -11.57 -3.95
CA ILE A 35 1.40 -10.29 -3.35
C ILE A 35 2.59 -9.34 -3.49
N VAL A 36 2.36 -8.21 -4.15
CA VAL A 36 3.36 -7.15 -4.34
C VAL A 36 2.83 -5.87 -3.70
N ILE A 37 3.60 -5.26 -2.81
CA ILE A 37 3.30 -3.92 -2.32
C ILE A 37 4.00 -2.91 -3.23
N ALA A 38 3.28 -1.87 -3.66
CA ALA A 38 3.83 -0.77 -4.44
C ALA A 38 3.42 0.57 -3.81
N VAL A 39 4.39 1.31 -3.27
CA VAL A 39 4.15 2.59 -2.59
C VAL A 39 5.22 3.63 -2.93
N PRO A 40 4.87 4.93 -2.99
CA PRO A 40 5.86 5.98 -3.24
C PRO A 40 6.89 6.16 -2.12
N THR A 41 6.47 6.09 -0.85
CA THR A 41 7.32 6.39 0.32
C THR A 41 7.04 5.45 1.49
N ALA A 42 8.05 5.15 2.31
CA ALA A 42 7.89 4.31 3.49
C ALA A 42 8.94 4.60 4.57
N SER A 43 8.58 4.34 5.83
CA SER A 43 9.55 4.21 6.90
C SER A 43 10.30 2.88 6.77
N LEU A 44 11.58 2.85 7.14
CA LEU A 44 12.35 1.60 7.20
C LEU A 44 11.72 0.56 8.13
N GLY A 45 11.05 1.01 9.20
CA GLY A 45 10.31 0.14 10.12
C GLY A 45 9.17 -0.61 9.43
N ALA A 46 8.36 0.09 8.62
CA ALA A 46 7.27 -0.53 7.88
C ALA A 46 7.78 -1.51 6.79
N ILE A 47 8.86 -1.17 6.08
CA ILE A 47 9.49 -2.08 5.12
C ILE A 47 9.93 -3.37 5.81
N ASN A 48 10.60 -3.27 6.97
CA ASN A 48 11.05 -4.43 7.72
C ASN A 48 9.91 -5.29 8.27
N LEU A 49 8.80 -4.67 8.67
CA LEU A 49 7.59 -5.37 9.11
C LEU A 49 6.97 -6.18 7.96
N LEU A 50 6.91 -5.61 6.76
CA LEU A 50 6.14 -6.16 5.65
C LEU A 50 6.92 -7.14 4.77
N LYS A 51 8.26 -7.05 4.73
CA LYS A 51 9.10 -7.89 3.85
C LYS A 51 8.95 -9.40 4.09
N THR A 52 8.44 -9.81 5.25
CA THR A 52 8.20 -11.22 5.59
C THR A 52 6.78 -11.68 5.29
N GLU A 53 5.89 -10.78 4.86
CA GLU A 53 4.44 -11.03 4.71
C GLU A 53 4.00 -11.00 3.24
N VAL A 54 4.81 -10.41 2.38
CA VAL A 54 4.56 -10.29 0.93
C VAL A 54 5.75 -10.79 0.13
N ASP A 55 5.53 -11.04 -1.16
CA ASP A 55 6.53 -11.62 -2.04
C ASP A 55 7.49 -10.56 -2.61
N GLU A 56 7.03 -9.31 -2.72
CA GLU A 56 7.84 -8.19 -3.21
C GLU A 56 7.34 -6.86 -2.66
N ILE A 57 8.27 -5.92 -2.45
CA ILE A 57 7.97 -4.53 -2.10
C ILE A 57 8.71 -3.60 -3.06
N VAL A 58 7.95 -2.79 -3.78
CA VAL A 58 8.45 -1.71 -4.65
C VAL A 58 8.21 -0.39 -3.92
N CYS A 59 9.30 0.24 -3.45
CA CYS A 59 9.25 1.53 -2.77
C CYS A 59 10.33 2.47 -3.31
N LEU A 60 9.93 3.63 -3.81
CA LEU A 60 10.85 4.59 -4.45
C LEU A 60 11.64 5.42 -3.42
N ASN A 61 11.06 5.68 -2.26
CA ASN A 61 11.65 6.52 -1.22
C ASN A 61 11.54 5.87 0.16
N ILE A 62 12.59 5.17 0.57
CA ILE A 62 12.69 4.60 1.92
C ILE A 62 13.40 5.60 2.83
N ARG A 63 12.73 6.04 3.90
CA ARG A 63 13.26 7.01 4.87
C ARG A 63 13.68 6.29 6.16
N THR A 64 14.88 6.59 6.65
CA THR A 64 15.51 5.94 7.81
C THR A 64 15.59 6.83 9.06
N GLY A 65 15.08 8.05 8.98
CA GLY A 65 15.08 9.00 10.08
C GLY A 65 14.17 8.58 11.25
N PRO A 66 14.36 9.18 12.44
CA PRO A 66 13.58 8.85 13.64
C PRO A 66 12.12 9.31 13.55
N VAL A 67 11.82 10.25 12.65
CA VAL A 67 10.48 10.78 12.40
C VAL A 67 10.13 10.53 10.94
N PHE A 68 8.89 10.10 10.70
CA PHE A 68 8.35 9.86 9.37
C PHE A 68 6.87 10.23 9.34
N ALA A 69 6.48 11.00 8.33
CA ALA A 69 5.11 11.16 7.90
C ALA A 69 5.02 10.90 6.39
N VAL A 70 3.93 10.27 5.94
CA VAL A 70 3.69 10.05 4.51
C VAL A 70 3.54 11.39 3.79
N ALA A 71 2.79 12.32 4.38
CA ALA A 71 2.53 13.66 3.85
C ALA A 71 3.80 14.44 3.47
N ASP A 72 4.91 14.25 4.21
CA ASP A 72 6.19 14.91 3.91
C ASP A 72 6.74 14.61 2.50
N ALA A 73 6.31 13.50 1.88
CA ALA A 73 6.73 13.14 0.53
C ALA A 73 5.93 13.86 -0.57
N TYR A 74 4.85 14.55 -0.21
CA TYR A 74 3.92 15.17 -1.13
C TYR A 74 3.96 16.68 -0.99
N LYS A 75 4.10 17.38 -2.12
CA LYS A 75 4.01 18.84 -2.16
C LYS A 75 2.58 19.32 -1.87
N ASP A 76 1.61 18.61 -2.43
CA ASP A 76 0.18 18.87 -2.27
C ASP A 76 -0.43 17.68 -1.52
N TRP A 77 -0.71 17.87 -0.24
CA TRP A 77 -1.35 16.88 0.63
C TRP A 77 -2.73 17.37 1.04
N TYR A 78 -3.74 16.53 0.87
CA TYR A 78 -5.10 16.82 1.31
C TYR A 78 -5.82 15.51 1.67
N ASP A 79 -6.80 15.61 2.55
CA ASP A 79 -7.64 14.48 2.91
C ASP A 79 -8.67 14.22 1.81
N LEU A 80 -8.73 12.99 1.32
CA LEU A 80 -9.75 12.57 0.36
C LEU A 80 -11.12 12.49 1.04
N SER A 81 -12.13 13.09 0.41
CA SER A 81 -13.53 12.90 0.83
C SER A 81 -14.06 11.53 0.40
N ASP A 82 -15.07 11.03 1.12
CA ASP A 82 -15.77 9.80 0.73
C ASP A 82 -16.40 9.94 -0.67
N GLU A 83 -16.90 11.13 -1.01
CA GLU A 83 -17.46 11.43 -2.32
C GLU A 83 -16.44 11.26 -3.46
N GLU A 84 -15.21 11.79 -3.28
CA GLU A 84 -14.13 11.63 -4.26
C GLU A 84 -13.75 10.16 -4.44
N VAL A 85 -13.64 9.40 -3.35
CA VAL A 85 -13.34 7.96 -3.39
C VAL A 85 -14.42 7.21 -4.17
N ILE A 86 -15.69 7.49 -3.89
CA ILE A 86 -16.82 6.87 -4.60
C ILE A 86 -16.78 7.21 -6.09
N GLU A 87 -16.49 8.45 -6.46
CA GLU A 87 -16.38 8.87 -7.86
C GLU A 87 -15.27 8.10 -8.60
N VAL A 88 -14.10 7.97 -7.98
CA VAL A 88 -12.96 7.22 -8.56
C VAL A 88 -13.31 5.74 -8.73
N LEU A 89 -13.93 5.12 -7.73
CA LEU A 89 -14.36 3.71 -7.81
C LEU A 89 -15.40 3.48 -8.91
N GLN A 90 -16.32 4.42 -9.11
CA GLN A 90 -17.30 4.34 -10.20
C GLN A 90 -16.63 4.46 -11.58
N LYS A 91 -15.65 5.34 -11.73
CA LYS A 91 -14.87 5.47 -12.97
C LYS A 91 -14.09 4.19 -13.25
N ALA A 92 -13.43 3.61 -12.24
CA ALA A 92 -12.65 2.38 -12.39
C ALA A 92 -13.50 1.17 -12.78
N ARG A 93 -14.76 1.07 -12.31
CA ARG A 93 -15.69 -0.02 -12.68
C ARG A 93 -16.15 0.02 -14.13
N ARG A 94 -15.99 1.15 -14.83
CA ARG A 94 -16.37 1.31 -16.24
C ARG A 94 -15.25 0.95 -17.21
N LEU A 95 -14.04 0.72 -16.69
CA LEU A 95 -12.89 0.19 -17.43
C LEU A 95 -13.02 -1.33 -17.56
#